data_AF-A0A9W4WTS3-F1
#
_entry.id   AF-A0A9W4WTS3-F1
#
_cell.length_a   1.000
_cell.length_b   1.000
_cell.length_c   1.000
_cell.angle_alpha   90.00
_cell.angle_beta   90.00
_cell.angle_gamma   90.00
#
_symmetry.space_group_name_H-M   'P 1'
#
loop_
_entity.id
_entity.type
_entity.pdbx_description
1 polymer ?
#
loop_
_entity_poly.entity_id
_entity_poly.type
_entity_poly.pdbx_seq_one_letter_code
_entity_poly.pdbx_strand_id
1 'polypeptide(L)'
;MKIFDHTNWPNSKEELVKYDEKELNHLAEFYGKKQIIGVNNICEEWFRYKVIIYANFRNIKIESLMLRLFEFYYDTFPNNIKLLGIIYSIPFSSVECEHGFSKQNLIKTIS
;
A
#
# COMPACT_ATOMS: atom_id res chain seq x y z
N MET A 1 1.95 5.62 3.54
CA MET A 1 2.92 6.01 2.49
C MET A 1 2.12 6.57 1.33
N LYS A 2 2.48 7.72 0.76
CA LYS A 2 1.59 8.52 -0.11
C LYS A 2 1.23 7.85 -1.44
N ILE A 3 2.12 6.99 -1.97
CA ILE A 3 1.92 6.30 -3.25
C ILE A 3 0.59 5.54 -3.41
N PHE A 4 0.07 4.93 -2.34
CA PHE A 4 -1.21 4.20 -2.37
C PHE A 4 -2.41 5.02 -1.91
N ASP A 5 -2.21 6.28 -1.52
CA ASP A 5 -3.29 7.19 -1.18
C ASP A 5 -3.89 7.80 -2.46
N HIS A 6 -4.74 7.00 -3.10
CA HIS A 6 -5.34 7.35 -4.39
C HIS A 6 -6.28 8.55 -4.33
N THR A 7 -6.69 8.98 -3.14
CA THR A 7 -7.51 10.19 -2.96
C THR A 7 -6.71 11.47 -3.22
N ASN A 8 -5.38 11.40 -3.10
CA ASN A 8 -4.45 12.50 -3.32
C ASN A 8 -3.75 12.44 -4.68
N TRP A 9 -4.14 11.52 -5.57
CA TRP A 9 -3.55 11.39 -6.88
C TRP A 9 -3.89 12.57 -7.82
N PRO A 10 -2.99 12.92 -8.76
CA PRO A 10 -3.23 13.96 -9.74
C PRO A 10 -4.48 13.71 -10.58
N ASN A 11 -5.14 14.80 -10.98
CA ASN A 11 -6.34 14.74 -11.82
C ASN A 11 -6.02 14.63 -13.32
N SER A 12 -4.83 15.07 -13.75
CA SER A 12 -4.41 14.91 -15.13
C SER A 12 -3.84 13.51 -15.34
N LYS A 13 -4.18 12.89 -16.48
CA LYS A 13 -3.66 11.57 -16.82
C LYS A 13 -2.15 11.62 -17.02
N GLU A 14 -1.64 12.69 -17.62
CA GLU A 14 -0.22 12.88 -17.88
C GLU A 14 0.61 12.94 -16.59
N GLU A 15 0.11 13.63 -15.55
CA GLU A 15 0.77 13.65 -14.24
C GLU A 15 0.62 12.32 -13.52
N LEU A 16 -0.57 11.69 -13.57
CA LEU A 16 -0.79 10.39 -12.94
C LEU A 16 0.17 9.32 -13.46
N VAL A 17 0.49 9.32 -14.76
CA VAL A 17 1.45 8.37 -15.34
C VAL A 17 2.82 8.50 -14.69
N LYS A 18 3.31 9.74 -14.50
CA LYS A 18 4.63 10.04 -13.92
C LYS A 18 4.65 10.02 -12.39
N TYR A 19 3.48 9.99 -11.76
CA TYR A 19 3.32 10.02 -10.31
C TYR A 19 3.98 8.80 -9.66
N ASP A 20 4.83 9.09 -8.67
CA ASP A 20 5.46 8.17 -7.72
C ASP A 20 6.30 7.02 -8.28
N GLU A 21 6.84 7.19 -9.49
CA GLU A 21 7.76 6.22 -10.09
C GLU A 21 9.01 5.99 -9.23
N LYS A 22 9.56 7.06 -8.64
CA LYS A 22 10.72 6.96 -7.72
C LYS A 22 10.41 6.15 -6.47
N GLU A 23 9.25 6.37 -5.87
CA GLU A 23 8.83 5.66 -4.66
C GLU A 23 8.55 4.19 -4.95
N LEU A 24 7.91 3.88 -6.09
CA LEU A 24 7.72 2.51 -6.54
C LEU A 24 9.07 1.79 -6.74
N ASN A 25 10.04 2.44 -7.39
CA ASN A 25 11.36 1.86 -7.61
C ASN A 25 12.07 1.56 -6.29
N HIS A 26 11.96 2.44 -5.29
CA HIS A 26 12.53 2.20 -3.96
C HIS A 26 11.88 0.99 -3.26
N LEU A 27 10.55 0.87 -3.34
CA LEU A 27 9.83 -0.30 -2.81
C LEU A 27 10.20 -1.59 -3.55
N ALA A 28 10.27 -1.52 -4.88
CA ALA A 28 10.66 -2.63 -5.74
C ALA A 28 12.07 -3.12 -5.44
N GLU A 29 13.02 -2.20 -5.23
CA GLU A 29 14.38 -2.55 -4.85
C GLU A 29 14.41 -3.25 -3.49
N PHE A 30 13.76 -2.67 -2.47
CA PHE A 30 13.81 -3.20 -1.11
C PHE A 30 13.07 -4.54 -0.97
N TYR A 31 11.82 -4.61 -1.43
CA TYR A 31 10.99 -5.80 -1.29
C TYR A 31 11.26 -6.85 -2.37
N GLY A 32 11.81 -6.45 -3.52
CA GLY A 32 12.34 -7.36 -4.52
C GLY A 32 13.58 -8.11 -4.05
N LYS A 33 14.52 -7.44 -3.37
CA LYS A 33 15.68 -8.10 -2.73
C LYS A 33 15.25 -9.16 -1.69
N LYS A 34 14.12 -8.92 -1.03
CA LYS A 34 13.50 -9.87 -0.07
C LYS A 34 12.66 -10.95 -0.74
N GLN A 35 12.57 -10.98 -2.08
CA GLN A 35 11.77 -11.91 -2.88
C GLN A 35 10.27 -11.90 -2.51
N ILE A 36 9.77 -10.78 -1.98
CA ILE A 36 8.36 -10.64 -1.60
C ILE A 36 7.52 -10.31 -2.84
N ILE A 37 8.09 -9.53 -3.76
CA ILE A 37 7.48 -9.12 -5.02
C ILE A 37 8.40 -9.45 -6.21
N GLY A 38 7.80 -9.71 -7.37
CA GLY A 38 8.49 -9.85 -8.64
C GLY A 38 8.78 -8.49 -9.27
N VAL A 39 10.05 -8.12 -9.35
CA VAL A 39 10.48 -6.80 -9.84
C VAL A 39 10.23 -6.62 -11.34
N ASN A 40 10.31 -7.69 -12.13
CA ASN A 40 10.29 -7.61 -13.59
C ASN A 40 9.01 -6.99 -14.16
N ASN A 41 7.87 -7.13 -13.45
CA ASN A 41 6.56 -6.70 -13.95
C ASN A 41 5.92 -5.57 -13.13
N ILE A 42 6.62 -5.06 -12.10
CA ILE A 42 6.01 -4.13 -11.13
C ILE A 42 5.55 -2.82 -11.77
N CYS A 43 6.32 -2.28 -12.73
CA CYS A 43 5.99 -1.01 -13.38
C CYS A 43 4.75 -1.13 -14.28
N GLU A 44 4.63 -2.21 -15.05
CA GLU A 44 3.45 -2.45 -15.89
C GLU A 44 2.21 -2.69 -15.03
N GLU A 45 2.36 -3.54 -14.01
CA GLU A 45 1.30 -3.82 -13.06
C GLU A 45 0.82 -2.54 -12.36
N TRP A 46 1.76 -1.69 -11.92
CA TRP A 46 1.47 -0.39 -11.31
C TRP A 46 0.72 0.55 -12.24
N PHE A 47 1.13 0.63 -13.51
CA PHE A 47 0.42 1.44 -14.50
C PHE A 47 -1.04 0.99 -14.65
N ARG A 48 -1.27 -0.32 -14.83
CA ARG A 48 -2.62 -0.87 -14.98
C ARG A 48 -3.46 -0.69 -13.72
N TYR A 49 -2.85 -0.88 -12.55
CA TYR A 49 -3.45 -0.59 -11.25
C TYR A 49 -3.93 0.86 -11.18
N LYS A 50 -3.05 1.84 -11.47
CA LYS A 50 -3.41 3.28 -11.47
C LYS A 50 -4.60 3.58 -12.37
N VAL A 51 -4.63 3.00 -13.58
CA VAL A 51 -5.74 3.17 -14.52
C VAL A 51 -7.06 2.65 -13.94
N ILE A 52 -7.07 1.46 -13.35
CA ILE A 52 -8.28 0.87 -12.77
C ILE A 52 -8.79 1.68 -11.57
N ILE A 53 -7.89 2.06 -10.66
CA ILE A 53 -8.25 2.86 -9.48
C ILE A 53 -8.81 4.21 -9.91
N TYR A 54 -8.14 4.89 -10.84
CA TYR A 54 -8.57 6.21 -11.32
C TYR A 54 -9.95 6.15 -11.98
N ALA A 55 -10.22 5.12 -12.78
CA ALA A 55 -11.48 5.00 -13.51
C ALA A 55 -12.68 4.59 -12.64
N ASN A 56 -12.47 3.71 -11.65
CA ASN A 56 -13.57 3.04 -10.95
C ASN A 56 -13.67 3.36 -9.46
N PHE A 57 -12.55 3.72 -8.83
CA PHE A 57 -12.43 3.68 -7.36
C PHE A 57 -11.90 4.96 -6.73
N ARG A 58 -11.76 6.03 -7.52
CA ARG A 58 -11.19 7.31 -7.10
C ARG A 58 -11.79 7.86 -5.79
N ASN A 59 -13.10 7.71 -5.63
CA ASN A 59 -13.84 8.26 -4.49
C ASN A 59 -14.12 7.22 -3.39
N ILE A 60 -13.54 6.02 -3.49
CA ILE A 60 -13.71 4.96 -2.50
C ILE A 60 -12.63 5.12 -1.41
N LYS A 61 -13.00 4.93 -0.15
CA LYS A 61 -12.03 4.89 0.96
C LYS A 61 -11.03 3.75 0.77
N ILE A 62 -9.77 3.98 1.12
CA ILE A 62 -8.70 2.99 0.94
C ILE A 62 -8.99 1.65 1.63
N GLU A 63 -9.62 1.65 2.79
CA GLU A 63 -10.02 0.44 3.53
C GLU A 63 -10.98 -0.44 2.72
N SER A 64 -12.01 0.18 2.13
CA SER A 64 -13.00 -0.52 1.30
C SER A 64 -12.41 -0.93 -0.05
N LEU A 65 -11.50 -0.11 -0.60
CA LEU A 65 -10.79 -0.42 -1.82
C LEU A 65 -9.87 -1.63 -1.63
N MET A 66 -9.11 -1.68 -0.54
CA MET A 66 -8.23 -2.80 -0.19
C MET A 66 -8.99 -4.12 -0.21
N LEU A 67 -10.14 -4.22 0.48
CA LEU A 67 -10.94 -5.44 0.50
C LEU A 67 -11.31 -5.90 -0.92
N ARG A 68 -11.77 -4.97 -1.77
CA ARG A 68 -12.12 -5.27 -3.17
C ARG A 68 -10.92 -5.70 -4.00
N LEU A 69 -9.76 -5.08 -3.79
CA LEU A 69 -8.54 -5.43 -4.49
C LEU A 69 -8.06 -6.83 -4.11
N PHE A 70 -8.07 -7.16 -2.82
CA PHE A 70 -7.73 -8.50 -2.34
C PHE A 70 -8.69 -9.57 -2.86
N GLU A 71 -9.99 -9.28 -2.93
CA GLU A 71 -10.99 -10.25 -3.37
C GLU A 71 -10.98 -10.49 -4.88
N PHE A 72 -10.91 -9.42 -5.69
CA PHE A 72 -11.16 -9.51 -7.13
C PHE A 72 -9.93 -9.31 -8.02
N TYR A 73 -8.88 -8.70 -7.49
CA TYR A 73 -7.73 -8.27 -8.29
C TYR A 73 -6.41 -8.89 -7.85
N TYR A 74 -6.39 -9.78 -6.84
CA TYR A 74 -5.15 -10.39 -6.33
C TYR A 74 -4.30 -11.01 -7.43
N ASP A 75 -4.90 -11.84 -8.28
CA ASP A 75 -4.18 -12.53 -9.35
C ASP A 75 -3.79 -11.58 -10.51
N THR A 76 -4.51 -10.46 -10.65
CA THR A 76 -4.23 -9.45 -11.69
C THR A 76 -3.10 -8.51 -11.27
N PHE A 77 -3.07 -8.13 -10.00
CA PHE A 77 -2.10 -7.20 -9.42
C PHE A 77 -1.41 -7.76 -8.16
N PRO A 78 -0.75 -8.93 -8.25
CA PRO A 78 -0.24 -9.61 -7.08
C PRO A 78 0.86 -8.83 -6.36
N ASN A 79 1.71 -8.09 -7.08
CA ASN A 79 2.80 -7.36 -6.45
C ASN A 79 2.31 -6.06 -5.79
N ASN A 80 1.42 -5.32 -6.45
CA ASN A 80 0.82 -4.12 -5.90
C ASN A 80 -0.03 -4.43 -4.66
N ILE A 81 -0.78 -5.53 -4.68
CA ILE A 81 -1.62 -5.93 -3.54
C ILE A 81 -0.76 -6.42 -2.37
N LYS A 82 0.35 -7.12 -2.64
CA LYS A 82 1.35 -7.42 -1.59
C LYS A 82 1.96 -6.15 -0.99
N LEU A 83 2.36 -5.19 -1.83
CA LEU A 83 2.91 -3.91 -1.36
C LEU A 83 1.89 -3.14 -0.50
N LEU A 84 0.63 -3.07 -0.95
CA LEU A 84 -0.50 -2.53 -0.18
C LEU A 84 -0.60 -3.22 1.18
N GLY A 85 -0.67 -4.55 1.19
CA GLY A 85 -0.74 -5.34 2.41
C GLY A 85 0.39 -4.99 3.38
N ILE A 86 1.63 -4.90 2.90
CA ILE A 86 2.78 -4.55 3.75
C ILE A 86 2.64 -3.13 4.30
N ILE A 87 2.34 -2.15 3.46
CA ILE A 87 2.29 -0.73 3.83
C ILE A 87 1.16 -0.44 4.83
N TYR A 88 0.02 -1.12 4.69
CA TYR A 88 -1.13 -0.93 5.57
C TYR A 88 -1.15 -1.89 6.77
N SER A 89 -0.28 -2.90 6.83
CA SER A 89 -0.12 -3.78 8.00
C SER A 89 0.91 -3.27 9.00
N ILE A 90 1.81 -2.36 8.58
CA ILE A 90 2.80 -1.76 9.47
C ILE A 90 2.16 -0.52 10.12
N PRO A 91 1.94 -0.51 11.45
CA PRO A 91 1.47 0.68 12.14
C PRO A 91 2.43 1.84 11.90
N PHE A 92 1.90 3.00 11.54
CA PHE A 92 2.68 4.14 11.06
C PHE A 92 3.49 4.82 12.20
N SER A 93 3.29 4.40 13.45
CA SER A 93 3.97 4.97 14.61
C SER A 93 4.38 3.92 15.65
N SER A 94 5.52 4.15 16.31
CA SER A 94 5.87 3.43 17.54
C SER A 94 4.89 3.72 18.69
N VAL A 95 4.16 4.85 18.62
CA VAL A 95 3.19 5.29 19.64
C VAL A 95 2.03 4.29 19.79
N GLU A 96 1.56 3.70 18.69
CA GLU A 96 0.53 2.64 18.74
C GLU A 96 1.06 1.37 19.44
N CYS A 97 2.33 1.02 19.19
CA CYS A 97 3.01 -0.05 19.90
C CYS A 97 3.23 0.30 21.39
N GLU A 98 3.69 1.52 21.69
CA GLU A 98 3.95 2.04 23.04
C GLU A 98 2.68 2.12 23.89
N HIS A 99 1.53 2.44 23.29
CA HIS A 99 0.24 2.41 23.96
C HIS A 99 -0.14 0.97 24.37
N GLY A 100 0.13 -0.01 23.51
CA GLY A 100 0.00 -1.43 23.82
C GLY A 100 0.88 -1.85 25.01
N PHE A 101 2.16 -1.44 24.99
CA PHE A 101 3.10 -1.72 26.09
C PHE A 101 2.71 -1.02 27.40
N SER A 102 2.22 0.21 27.34
CA SER A 102 1.75 0.95 28.52
C SER A 102 0.55 0.28 29.18
N LYS A 103 -0.39 -0.24 28.38
CA LYS A 103 -1.53 -1.03 28.89
C LYS A 103 -1.10 -2.37 29.48
N GLN A 104 -0.07 -3.01 28.92
CA GLN A 104 0.50 -4.23 29.52
C GLN A 104 1.19 -3.95 30.85
N ASN A 105 1.85 -2.79 31.01
CA ASN A 105 2.43 -2.42 32.29
C ASN A 105 1.36 -2.37 33.38
N LEU A 106 0.17 -1.80 33.12
CA LEU A 106 -0.93 -1.81 34.09
C LEU A 106 -1.35 -3.22 34.57
N ILE A 107 -1.21 -4.25 33.74
CA ILE A 107 -1.51 -5.63 34.13
C ILE A 107 -0.36 -6.24 34.95
N LYS A 108 0.88 -5.92 34.58
CA LYS A 108 2.09 -6.43 35.24
C LYS A 108 2.39 -5.80 36.58
N THR A 109 1.93 -4.57 36.85
CA THR A 109 2.11 -3.91 38.17
C THR A 109 1.04 -4.26 39.20
N ILE A 110 0.02 -5.06 38.83
CA ILE A 110 -1.07 -5.49 39.73
C ILE A 110 -0.85 -6.93 40.25
N SER A 111 0.21 -7.63 39.81
CA SER A 111 0.68 -8.91 40.39
C SER A 111 1.84 -8.70 41.34
#